data_AF-A0A0K1PIP4-F1
#
_entry.id   AF-A0A0K1PIP4-F1
#
_cell.length_a   1.000
_cell.length_b   1.000
_cell.length_c   1.000
_cell.angle_alpha   90.00
_cell.angle_beta   90.00
_cell.angle_gamma   90.00
#
_symmetry.space_group_name_H-M   'P 1'
#
loop_
_entity.id
_entity.type
_entity.pdbx_description
1 polymer ?
#
loop_
_entity_poly.entity_id
_entity_poly.type
_entity_poly.pdbx_seq_one_letter_code
_entity_poly.pdbx_strand_id
1 'polypeptide(L)'
;MRQAITTKFFGPTNSRGARVKATAQAGSVTIEWDYAIDSDENHTRAAIALCTKYGWRGQLHGGGMPDGRGNAYVFEGTEPDAEV
;
A
#
# COMPACT_ATOMS: atom_id res chain seq x y z
N MET A 1 -3.52 8.95 -14.25
CA MET A 1 -2.68 9.48 -13.13
C MET A 1 -1.83 8.35 -12.49
N ARG A 2 -0.57 8.57 -12.08
CA ARG A 2 0.27 7.51 -11.46
C ARG A 2 0.93 7.94 -10.15
N GLN A 3 0.87 7.07 -9.13
CA GLN A 3 1.46 7.33 -7.81
C GLN A 3 2.32 6.16 -7.32
N ALA A 4 3.53 6.49 -6.86
CA ALA A 4 4.37 5.55 -6.15
C ALA A 4 3.95 5.48 -4.67
N ILE A 5 3.70 4.27 -4.20
CA ILE A 5 3.34 3.93 -2.83
C ILE A 5 4.44 3.03 -2.28
N THR A 6 5.04 3.42 -1.16
CA THR A 6 6.00 2.58 -0.44
C THR A 6 5.36 2.07 0.82
N THR A 7 5.50 0.78 1.07
CA THR A 7 4.99 0.15 2.28
C THR A 7 6.14 -0.25 3.18
N LYS A 8 5.96 -0.01 4.48
CA LYS A 8 6.97 -0.36 5.49
C LYS A 8 6.30 -1.11 6.63
N PHE A 9 6.81 -2.30 6.91
CA PHE A 9 6.42 -3.08 8.07
C PHE A 9 7.05 -2.50 9.33
N PHE A 10 6.24 -2.40 10.38
CA PHE A 10 6.68 -2.07 11.73
C PHE A 10 6.31 -3.25 12.61
N GLY A 11 7.34 -3.92 13.12
CA GLY A 11 7.18 -5.00 14.07
C GLY A 11 6.41 -4.58 15.33
N PRO A 12 5.84 -5.56 16.05
CA PRO A 12 5.15 -5.29 17.30
C PRO A 12 6.13 -4.71 18.32
N THR A 13 5.68 -3.73 19.10
CA THR A 13 6.41 -3.20 20.25
C THR A 13 5.65 -3.50 21.54
N ASN A 14 6.30 -3.32 22.70
CA ASN A 14 5.73 -3.61 24.03
C ASN A 14 4.35 -2.96 24.31
N SER A 15 3.94 -1.95 23.53
CA SER A 15 2.67 -1.26 23.70
C SER A 15 1.80 -1.23 22.45
N ARG A 16 2.26 -1.77 21.31
CA ARG A 16 1.54 -1.67 20.02
C ARG A 16 1.76 -2.93 19.18
N GLY A 17 0.68 -3.45 18.62
CA GLY A 17 0.73 -4.56 17.67
C GLY A 17 1.55 -4.22 16.41
N ALA A 18 1.88 -5.27 15.66
CA ALA A 18 2.52 -5.13 14.36
C ALA A 18 1.60 -4.34 13.41
N ARG A 19 2.20 -3.53 12.55
CA ARG A 19 1.45 -2.66 11.64
C ARG A 19 2.25 -2.40 10.38
N VAL A 20 1.56 -2.06 9.30
CA VAL A 20 2.20 -1.66 8.06
C VAL A 20 1.73 -0.27 7.68
N LYS A 21 2.68 0.58 7.26
CA LYS A 21 2.40 1.94 6.81
C LYS A 21 2.61 2.02 5.31
N ALA A 22 1.58 2.40 4.57
CA ALA A 22 1.67 2.79 3.18
C ALA A 22 1.82 4.32 3.08
N THR A 23 2.81 4.77 2.31
CA THR A 23 3.13 6.18 2.11
C THR A 23 3.20 6.48 0.63
N ALA A 24 2.47 7.50 0.20
CA ALA A 24 2.40 8.02 -1.16
C ALA A 24 2.60 9.54 -1.15
N GLN A 25 2.74 10.14 -2.33
CA GLN A 25 2.83 11.61 -2.45
C GLN A 25 1.60 12.32 -1.85
N ALA A 26 0.40 11.76 -2.00
CA ALA A 26 -0.83 12.38 -1.49
C ALA A 26 -0.99 12.25 0.03
N GLY A 27 -0.28 11.32 0.67
CA GLY A 27 -0.25 11.15 2.12
C GLY A 27 0.04 9.71 2.53
N SER A 28 -0.41 9.32 3.72
CA SER A 28 -0.12 8.00 4.27
C SER A 28 -1.28 7.39 5.03
N VAL A 29 -1.28 6.06 5.11
CA VAL A 29 -2.21 5.26 5.91
C VAL A 29 -1.41 4.20 6.67
N THR A 30 -1.85 3.89 7.88
CA THR A 30 -1.27 2.81 8.68
C THR A 30 -2.39 1.85 9.01
N ILE A 31 -2.19 0.57 8.71
CA ILE A 31 -3.13 -0.50 9.04
C ILE A 31 -2.46 -1.49 9.99
N GLU A 32 -3.28 -2.14 10.80
CA GLU A 32 -2.83 -3.22 11.69
C GLU A 32 -2.41 -4.43 10.85
N TRP A 33 -1.38 -5.13 11.31
CA TRP A 33 -0.88 -6.32 10.64
C TRP A 33 -1.77 -7.51 10.96
N ASP A 34 -2.26 -8.15 9.91
CA ASP A 34 -3.10 -9.32 10.03
C ASP A 34 -2.23 -10.58 9.91
N TYR A 35 -2.07 -11.33 11.00
CA TYR A 35 -1.24 -12.53 11.02
C TYR A 35 -1.86 -13.74 10.30
N ALA A 36 -3.13 -13.64 9.86
CA ALA A 36 -3.80 -14.73 9.15
C ALA A 36 -3.48 -14.72 7.64
N ILE A 37 -2.92 -13.64 7.11
CA ILE A 37 -2.56 -13.48 5.70
C ILE A 37 -1.06 -13.38 5.49
N ASP A 38 -0.63 -13.55 4.24
CA ASP A 38 0.78 -13.42 3.88
C ASP A 38 1.32 -11.99 4.10
N SER A 39 2.64 -11.89 4.26
CA SER A 39 3.31 -10.60 4.41
C SER A 39 3.06 -9.70 3.20
N ASP A 40 3.18 -10.22 1.99
CA ASP A 40 2.93 -9.46 0.77
C ASP A 40 1.48 -8.96 0.70
N GLU A 41 0.53 -9.81 1.11
CA GLU A 41 -0.89 -9.46 1.11
C GLU A 41 -1.21 -8.36 2.12
N ASN A 42 -0.56 -8.33 3.29
CA ASN A 42 -0.66 -7.20 4.22
C ASN A 42 -0.16 -5.90 3.59
N HIS A 43 0.97 -5.96 2.89
CA HIS A 43 1.53 -4.81 2.19
C HIS A 43 0.56 -4.33 1.08
N THR A 44 -0.04 -5.25 0.33
CA THR A 44 -1.03 -4.96 -0.71
C THR A 44 -2.30 -4.34 -0.11
N ARG A 45 -2.83 -4.89 1.00
CA ARG A 45 -3.97 -4.30 1.73
C ARG A 45 -3.70 -2.86 2.17
N ALA A 46 -2.49 -2.56 2.61
CA ALA A 46 -2.11 -1.21 3.01
C ALA A 46 -2.13 -0.22 1.84
N ALA A 47 -1.65 -0.65 0.68
CA ALA A 47 -1.69 0.15 -0.54
C ALA A 47 -3.14 0.36 -1.03
N ILE A 48 -3.98 -0.69 -1.02
CA ILE A 48 -5.40 -0.60 -1.37
C ILE A 48 -6.16 0.33 -0.42
N ALA A 49 -5.88 0.26 0.89
CA ALA A 49 -6.49 1.16 1.87
C ALA A 49 -6.14 2.62 1.60
N LEU A 50 -4.91 2.90 1.13
CA LEU A 50 -4.51 4.23 0.70
C LEU A 50 -5.30 4.67 -0.53
N CYS A 51 -5.37 3.83 -1.56
CA CYS A 51 -6.13 4.12 -2.77
C CYS A 51 -7.61 4.39 -2.45
N THR A 52 -8.23 3.56 -1.61
CA THR A 52 -9.62 3.71 -1.17
C THR A 52 -9.83 5.03 -0.43
N LYS A 53 -8.89 5.41 0.46
CA LYS A 53 -8.94 6.68 1.21
C LYS A 53 -8.94 7.91 0.31
N TYR A 54 -8.23 7.85 -0.81
CA TYR A 54 -8.16 8.94 -1.79
C TYR A 54 -9.10 8.77 -3.00
N GLY A 55 -9.93 7.72 -3.01
CA GLY A 55 -10.86 7.45 -4.12
C GLY A 55 -10.18 7.05 -5.42
N TRP A 56 -8.93 6.57 -5.35
CA TRP A 56 -8.15 6.15 -6.50
C TRP A 56 -8.65 4.82 -7.05
N ARG A 57 -9.08 4.81 -8.32
CA ARG A 57 -9.57 3.62 -9.05
C ARG A 57 -8.62 3.29 -10.18
N GLY A 58 -8.13 2.06 -10.24
CA GLY A 58 -7.07 1.69 -11.16
C GLY A 58 -6.36 0.39 -10.79
N GLN A 59 -5.25 0.13 -11.47
CA GLN A 59 -4.42 -1.04 -11.23
C GLN A 59 -3.30 -0.71 -10.25
N LEU A 60 -2.96 -1.70 -9.42
CA LEU A 60 -1.86 -1.61 -8.48
C LEU A 60 -0.80 -2.64 -8.88
N HIS A 61 0.38 -2.18 -9.27
CA HIS A 61 1.50 -3.05 -9.59
C HIS A 61 2.47 -3.08 -8.41
N GLY A 62 2.59 -4.23 -7.76
CA GLY A 62 3.45 -4.43 -6.58
C GLY A 62 4.73 -5.19 -6.90
N GLY A 63 5.78 -4.90 -6.13
CA GLY A 63 7.01 -5.68 -6.11
C GLY A 63 7.81 -5.49 -4.83
N GLY A 64 8.66 -6.46 -4.51
CA GLY A 64 9.59 -6.38 -3.38
C GLY A 64 10.64 -5.29 -3.61
N MET A 65 10.93 -4.49 -2.58
CA MET A 65 12.04 -3.54 -2.66
C MET A 65 13.39 -4.27 -2.58
N PRO A 66 14.44 -3.75 -3.26
CA PRO A 66 15.78 -4.33 -3.22
C PRO A 66 16.41 -4.31 -1.81
N ASP A 67 15.92 -3.46 -0.91
CA ASP A 67 16.38 -3.38 0.50
C ASP A 67 15.80 -4.52 1.36
N GLY A 68 14.82 -5.29 0.86
CA GLY A 68 14.17 -6.39 1.60
C GLY A 68 13.32 -5.97 2.80
N ARG A 69 13.20 -4.65 3.07
CA ARG A 69 12.49 -4.10 4.23
C ARG A 69 11.02 -3.75 3.98
N GLY A 70 10.50 -4.05 2.80
CA GLY A 70 9.10 -3.81 2.43
C GLY A 70 8.86 -3.89 0.93
N ASN A 71 7.66 -3.50 0.53
CA ASN A 71 7.20 -3.56 -0.86
C ASN A 71 6.94 -2.17 -1.44
N ALA A 72 7.25 -2.01 -2.72
CA ALA A 72 6.91 -0.84 -3.50
C ALA A 72 5.72 -1.19 -4.41
N TYR A 73 4.73 -0.30 -4.42
CA TYR A 73 3.57 -0.41 -5.30
C TYR A 73 3.48 0.84 -6.16
N VAL A 74 3.17 0.65 -7.44
CA VAL A 74 2.83 1.73 -8.36
C VAL A 74 1.34 1.63 -8.62
N PHE A 75 0.61 2.66 -8.20
CA PHE A 75 -0.78 2.83 -8.55
C PHE A 75 -0.85 3.51 -9.92
N GLU A 76 -1.49 2.84 -10.86
CA GLU A 76 -1.86 3.38 -12.16
C GLU A 76 -3.37 3.65 -12.16
N GLY A 77 -3.71 4.91 -11.98
CA GLY A 77 -5.08 5.39 -12.15
C GLY A 77 -5.42 5.36 -13.62
N THR A 78 -6.24 4.38 -14.00
CA THR A 78 -7.00 4.40 -15.24
C THR A 78 -7.90 5.63 -15.17
N GLU A 79 -7.63 6.61 -16.01
CA GLU A 79 -8.67 7.59 -16.31
C GLU A 79 -9.88 6.82 -16.85
N PRO A 80 -11.12 7.19 -16.47
CA PRO A 80 -12.27 6.64 -17.16
C PRO A 80 -12.04 6.96 -18.62
N ASP A 81 -12.05 5.90 -19.41
CA ASP A 81 -12.02 5.89 -20.85
C ASP A 81 -12.75 7.12 -21.39
N ALA A 82 -12.01 7.97 -22.09
CA ALA A 82 -12.59 9.01 -22.90
C ALA A 82 -13.21 8.30 -24.12
N GLU A 83 -14.39 7.70 -23.94
CA GLU A 83 -15.19 7.18 -25.05
C GLU A 83 -16.46 8.05 -25.19
N VAL A 84 -16.31 8.98 -26.13
CA VAL A 84 -17.23 9.60 -27.10
C VAL A 84 -18.75 9.45 -26.94
#